data_AF-A0A8T4C7R5-F1
#
_entry.id   AF-A0A8T4C7R5-F1
#
_cell.length_a   1.000
_cell.length_b   1.000
_cell.length_c   1.000
_cell.angle_alpha   90.00
_cell.angle_beta   90.00
_cell.angle_gamma   90.00
#
_symmetry.space_group_name_H-M   'P 1'
#
loop_
_entity.id
_entity.type
_entity.pdbx_description
1 polymer ?
#
loop_
_entity_poly.entity_id
_entity_poly.type
_entity_poly.pdbx_seq_one_letter_code
_entity_poly.pdbx_strand_id
1 'polypeptide(L)'
;MAETKKGNQQTITVEQVRYLRAVEKDKLMQLTKRKRTVMRMMSENSVVKQNITELGKGSKESIIPIGAGIYVSGTITANSFKRTLPGNVVLPSSMEDIEKELVEREKIYAKDLEQVDKEIATTRQNLQGMTALLKMSQKQGKKS
;
A
#
# COMPACT_ATOMS: atom_id res chain seq x y z
N MET A 1 4.73 -35.25 42.05
CA MET A 1 3.48 -34.49 42.17
C MET A 1 3.46 -33.45 41.07
N ALA A 2 2.44 -33.48 40.21
CA ALA A 2 2.32 -32.66 39.02
C ALA A 2 1.38 -31.48 39.30
N GLU A 3 1.86 -30.25 39.13
CA GLU A 3 1.02 -29.05 39.12
C GLU A 3 0.82 -28.59 37.67
N THR A 4 -0.31 -29.01 37.08
CA THR A 4 -0.79 -28.47 35.81
C THR A 4 -1.34 -27.07 36.03
N LYS A 5 -0.59 -26.06 35.58
CA LYS A 5 -1.05 -24.66 35.51
C LYS A 5 -2.34 -24.60 34.68
N LYS A 6 -3.48 -24.37 35.34
CA LYS A 6 -4.75 -24.03 34.70
C LYS A 6 -4.56 -22.68 33.99
N GLY A 7 -4.37 -22.73 32.67
CA GLY A 7 -4.40 -21.54 31.82
C GLY A 7 -5.74 -20.85 31.99
N ASN A 8 -5.71 -19.53 32.19
CA ASN A 8 -6.91 -18.69 32.26
C ASN A 8 -7.80 -18.93 31.03
N GLN A 9 -8.89 -19.67 31.21
CA GLN A 9 -9.94 -19.81 30.20
C GLN A 9 -10.72 -18.50 30.16
N GLN A 10 -10.35 -17.61 29.25
CA GLN A 10 -11.19 -16.45 28.92
C GLN A 10 -12.39 -16.93 28.11
N THR A 11 -13.57 -16.82 28.70
CA THR A 11 -14.84 -17.06 28.02
C THR A 11 -15.18 -15.85 27.14
N ILE A 12 -15.17 -16.04 25.82
CA ILE A 12 -15.61 -15.05 24.84
C ILE A 12 -17.08 -15.30 24.49
N THR A 13 -17.89 -14.24 24.47
CA THR A 13 -19.31 -14.32 24.08
C THR A 13 -19.49 -14.30 22.56
N VAL A 14 -20.62 -14.83 22.07
CA VAL A 14 -20.96 -14.80 20.63
C VAL A 14 -21.02 -13.36 20.09
N GLU A 15 -21.50 -12.42 20.89
CA GLU A 15 -21.53 -11.00 20.52
C GLU A 15 -20.13 -10.40 20.37
N GLN A 16 -19.21 -10.73 21.28
CA GLN A 16 -17.81 -10.34 21.16
C GLN A 16 -17.17 -10.89 19.88
N VAL A 17 -17.45 -12.15 19.50
CA VAL A 17 -16.96 -12.72 18.24
C VAL A 17 -17.55 -11.98 17.02
N ARG A 18 -18.84 -11.61 17.05
CA ARG A 18 -19.47 -10.84 15.96
C ARG A 18 -18.85 -9.46 15.82
N TYR A 19 -18.62 -8.77 16.94
CA TYR A 19 -17.97 -7.47 16.96
C TYR A 19 -16.56 -7.53 16.39
N LEU A 20 -15.72 -8.45 16.89
CA LEU A 20 -14.34 -8.62 16.39
C LEU A 20 -14.31 -8.99 14.90
N ARG A 21 -15.27 -9.80 14.42
CA ARG A 21 -15.40 -10.11 13.00
C ARG A 21 -15.76 -8.89 12.15
N ALA A 22 -16.56 -7.96 12.65
CA ALA A 22 -16.84 -6.71 11.96
C ALA A 22 -15.58 -5.83 11.87
N VAL A 23 -14.85 -5.68 12.99
CA VAL A 23 -13.58 -4.95 13.04
C VAL A 23 -12.55 -5.52 12.05
N GLU A 24 -12.38 -6.85 12.00
CA GLU A 24 -11.46 -7.49 11.05
C GLU A 24 -11.90 -7.32 9.59
N LYS A 25 -13.21 -7.24 9.30
CA LYS A 25 -13.69 -6.92 7.95
C LYS A 25 -13.34 -5.49 7.54
N ASP A 26 -13.52 -4.53 8.45
CA ASP A 26 -13.17 -3.14 8.20
C ASP A 26 -11.66 -2.98 7.99
N LYS A 27 -10.86 -3.66 8.82
CA LYS A 27 -9.41 -3.75 8.63
C LYS A 27 -9.04 -4.33 7.27
N LEU A 28 -9.67 -5.43 6.84
CA LEU A 28 -9.42 -6.02 5.52
C LEU A 28 -9.74 -5.04 4.38
N MET A 29 -10.82 -4.28 4.51
CA MET A 29 -11.19 -3.25 3.55
C MET A 29 -10.12 -2.14 3.48
N GLN A 30 -9.66 -1.65 4.63
CA GLN A 30 -8.61 -0.63 4.69
C GLN A 30 -7.29 -1.13 4.09
N LEU A 31 -6.87 -2.36 4.42
CA LEU A 31 -5.68 -2.99 3.85
C LEU A 31 -5.79 -3.15 2.34
N THR A 32 -6.97 -3.54 1.84
CA THR A 32 -7.21 -3.66 0.39
C THR A 32 -7.14 -2.30 -0.31
N LYS A 33 -7.63 -1.23 0.31
CA LYS A 33 -7.48 0.14 -0.21
C LYS A 33 -6.01 0.56 -0.22
N ARG A 34 -5.28 0.33 0.88
CA ARG A 34 -3.84 0.61 0.98
C ARG A 34 -3.05 -0.13 -0.09
N LYS A 35 -3.33 -1.41 -0.32
CA LYS A 35 -2.71 -2.21 -1.41
C LYS A 35 -2.87 -1.53 -2.77
N ARG A 36 -4.09 -1.08 -3.11
CA ARG A 36 -4.34 -0.38 -4.38
C ARG A 36 -3.54 0.92 -4.49
N THR A 37 -3.46 1.69 -3.41
CA THR A 37 -2.67 2.92 -3.39
C THR A 37 -1.19 2.63 -3.63
N VAL A 38 -0.60 1.63 -2.97
CA VAL A 38 0.81 1.24 -3.16
C VAL A 38 1.06 0.78 -4.60
N MET A 39 0.18 -0.07 -5.16
CA MET A 39 0.29 -0.50 -6.56
C MET A 39 0.21 0.68 -7.54
N ARG A 40 -0.67 1.64 -7.28
CA ARG A 40 -0.76 2.87 -8.08
C ARG A 40 0.54 3.68 -8.01
N MET A 41 1.08 3.90 -6.81
CA MET A 41 2.35 4.61 -6.63
C MET A 41 3.51 3.90 -7.34
N MET A 42 3.53 2.57 -7.32
CA MET A 42 4.54 1.77 -8.03
C MET A 42 4.44 1.95 -9.56
N SER A 43 3.21 1.96 -10.09
CA SER A 43 2.96 2.22 -11.52
C SER A 43 3.34 3.65 -11.92
N GLU A 44 2.94 4.65 -11.13
CA GLU A 44 3.33 6.05 -11.36
C GLU A 44 4.85 6.21 -11.33
N ASN A 45 5.55 5.57 -10.38
CA ASN A 45 7.01 5.57 -10.30
C ASN A 45 7.67 4.93 -11.53
N SER A 46 7.10 3.84 -12.04
CA SER A 46 7.57 3.19 -13.26
C SER A 46 7.42 4.09 -14.49
N VAL A 47 6.28 4.77 -14.64
CA VAL A 47 6.06 5.73 -15.74
C VAL A 47 7.03 6.91 -15.63
N VAL A 48 7.25 7.45 -14.43
CA VAL A 48 8.22 8.53 -14.21
C VAL A 48 9.64 8.06 -14.55
N LYS A 49 10.04 6.87 -14.12
CA LYS A 49 11.35 6.27 -14.45
C LYS A 49 11.55 6.14 -15.96
N GLN A 50 10.56 5.61 -16.67
CA GLN A 50 10.60 5.52 -18.13
C GLN A 50 10.74 6.89 -18.78
N ASN A 51 9.95 7.88 -18.36
CA ASN A 51 10.01 9.24 -18.89
C ASN A 51 11.38 9.89 -18.67
N ILE A 52 12.00 9.69 -17.51
CA ILE A 52 13.32 10.22 -17.21
C ILE A 52 14.37 9.55 -18.08
N THR A 53 14.39 8.21 -18.15
CA THR A 53 15.31 7.48 -19.02
C THR A 53 15.17 7.88 -20.49
N GLU A 54 13.96 8.15 -20.98
CA GLU A 54 13.73 8.66 -22.33
C GLU A 54 14.27 10.09 -22.52
N LEU A 55 14.12 10.97 -21.52
CA LEU A 55 14.66 12.32 -21.55
C LEU A 55 16.20 12.34 -21.54
N GLY A 56 16.85 11.41 -20.84
CA GLY A 56 18.32 11.29 -20.82
C GLY A 56 18.95 10.86 -22.14
N LYS A 57 18.15 10.38 -23.11
CA LYS A 57 18.63 10.05 -24.47
C LYS A 57 18.77 11.29 -25.37
N GLY A 58 18.54 12.49 -24.84
CA GLY A 58 18.91 13.76 -25.45
C GLY A 58 17.74 14.72 -25.57
N SER A 59 16.64 14.30 -26.20
CA SER A 59 15.51 15.18 -26.43
C SER A 59 14.21 14.43 -26.64
N LYS A 60 13.12 14.88 -26.01
CA LYS A 60 11.79 14.29 -26.13
C LYS A 60 10.76 15.35 -26.52
N GLU A 61 10.01 15.10 -27.58
CA GLU A 61 8.80 15.88 -27.87
C GLU A 61 7.82 15.73 -26.72
N SER A 62 7.40 16.85 -26.16
CA SER A 62 6.54 16.90 -24.99
C SER A 62 5.49 17.98 -25.15
N ILE A 63 4.32 17.71 -24.59
CA ILE A 63 3.24 18.68 -24.47
C ILE A 63 3.36 19.30 -23.08
N ILE A 64 3.70 20.59 -23.02
CA ILE A 64 3.95 21.31 -21.77
C ILE A 64 2.74 22.19 -21.46
N PRO A 65 2.08 22.02 -20.30
CA PRO A 65 1.03 22.93 -19.88
C PRO A 65 1.65 24.28 -19.47
N ILE A 66 1.13 25.38 -20.01
CA ILE A 66 1.53 26.75 -19.63
C ILE A 66 0.50 27.45 -18.74
N GLY A 67 -0.61 26.77 -18.41
CA GLY A 67 -1.66 27.26 -17.52
C GLY A 67 -3.03 27.32 -18.20
N ALA A 68 -4.10 27.39 -17.40
CA ALA A 68 -5.49 27.56 -17.88
C ALA A 68 -5.94 26.60 -19.00
N GLY A 69 -5.46 25.35 -19.00
CA GLY A 69 -5.76 24.37 -20.03
C GLY A 69 -5.08 24.63 -21.39
N ILE A 70 -4.12 25.55 -21.44
CA ILE A 70 -3.31 25.83 -22.63
C ILE A 70 -2.05 24.98 -22.60
N TYR A 71 -1.77 24.35 -23.74
CA TYR A 71 -0.65 23.44 -23.93
C TYR A 71 0.19 23.88 -25.11
N VAL A 72 1.51 23.79 -24.98
CA VAL A 72 2.46 24.02 -26.07
C VAL A 72 3.22 22.74 -26.36
N SER A 73 3.40 22.42 -27.64
CA SER A 73 4.34 21.38 -28.05
C SER A 73 5.75 21.97 -28.05
N GLY A 74 6.70 21.19 -27.52
CA GLY A 74 8.10 21.58 -27.53
C GLY A 74 9.00 20.38 -27.31
N THR A 75 10.27 20.56 -27.65
CA THR A 75 11.30 19.57 -27.38
C THR A 75 11.93 19.87 -26.04
N ILE A 76 11.83 18.93 -25.09
CA ILE A 76 12.52 19.04 -23.80
C ILE A 76 13.90 18.40 -23.94
N THR A 77 14.94 19.21 -23.72
CA THR A 77 16.33 18.76 -23.53
C THR A 77 16.67 18.88 -22.05
N ALA A 78 16.90 17.76 -21.37
CA ALA A 78 17.12 17.75 -19.93
C ALA A 78 18.62 17.81 -19.59
N ASN A 79 19.14 19.01 -19.34
CA ASN A 79 20.52 19.21 -18.84
C ASN A 79 20.57 19.18 -17.30
N SER A 80 19.47 19.48 -16.63
CA SER A 80 19.31 19.41 -15.18
C SER A 80 17.83 19.30 -14.82
N PHE A 81 17.53 18.63 -13.70
CA PHE A 81 16.18 18.53 -13.17
C PHE A 81 16.03 19.40 -11.92
N LYS A 82 14.80 19.79 -11.60
CA LYS A 82 14.47 20.49 -10.36
C LYS A 82 13.64 19.59 -9.47
N ARG A 83 14.04 19.45 -8.21
CA ARG A 83 13.31 18.73 -7.17
C ARG A 83 12.66 19.74 -6.23
N THR A 84 11.36 19.58 -6.01
CA THR A 84 10.63 20.34 -4.99
C THR A 84 10.57 19.52 -3.71
N LEU A 85 11.05 20.11 -2.62
CA LEU A 85 11.02 19.57 -1.26
C LEU A 85 9.85 20.20 -0.46
N PRO A 86 9.50 19.59 0.69
CA PRO A 86 8.56 20.20 1.63
C PRO A 86 8.95 21.66 1.95
N GLY A 87 7.94 22.53 2.08
CA GLY A 87 8.16 23.97 2.26
C GLY A 87 8.48 24.74 0.97
N ASN A 88 8.15 24.18 -0.20
CA ASN A 88 8.35 24.79 -1.53
C ASN A 88 9.82 25.08 -1.87
N VAL A 89 10.75 24.38 -1.24
CA VAL A 89 12.18 24.52 -1.55
C VAL A 89 12.48 23.79 -2.86
N VAL A 90 13.01 24.50 -3.85
CA VAL A 90 13.35 23.93 -5.16
C VAL A 90 14.86 23.84 -5.31
N LEU A 91 15.37 22.63 -5.49
CA LEU A 91 16.80 22.37 -5.66
C LEU A 91 17.09 21.77 -7.05
N PRO A 92 18.22 22.12 -7.67
CA PRO A 92 18.71 21.36 -8.82
C PRO A 92 19.02 19.92 -8.38
N SER A 93 18.83 18.96 -9.28
CA SER A 93 19.18 17.56 -9.09
C SER A 93 19.71 16.99 -10.39
N SER A 94 20.71 16.13 -10.28
CA SER A 94 21.23 15.40 -11.43
C SER A 94 20.25 14.30 -11.84
N MET A 95 20.38 13.85 -13.09
CA MET A 95 19.60 12.72 -13.58
C MET A 95 19.91 11.44 -12.79
N GLU A 96 21.18 11.18 -12.51
CA GLU A 96 21.63 10.02 -11.75
C GLU A 96 21.02 9.99 -10.33
N ASP A 97 20.94 11.14 -9.67
CA ASP A 97 20.34 11.23 -8.33
C ASP A 97 18.85 10.90 -8.37
N ILE A 98 18.13 11.36 -9.40
CA ILE A 98 16.71 11.06 -9.55
C ILE A 98 16.50 9.59 -9.89
N GLU A 99 17.32 9.00 -10.75
CA GLU A 99 17.25 7.57 -11.06
C GLU A 99 17.48 6.70 -9.81
N LYS A 100 18.49 7.05 -8.99
CA LYS A 100 18.73 6.39 -7.70
C LYS A 100 17.54 6.53 -6.76
N GLU A 101 16.95 7.73 -6.67
CA GLU A 101 15.77 7.98 -5.84
C GLU A 101 14.57 7.13 -6.30
N LEU A 102 14.33 7.04 -7.62
CA LEU A 102 13.25 6.23 -8.18
C LEU A 102 13.43 4.73 -7.91
N VAL A 103 14.67 4.22 -7.96
CA VAL A 103 14.99 2.83 -7.61
C VAL A 103 14.75 2.59 -6.12
N GLU A 104 15.12 3.53 -5.25
CA GLU A 104 14.89 3.37 -3.82
C GLU A 104 13.40 3.43 -3.46
N ARG A 105 12.64 4.32 -4.11
CA ARG A 105 11.16 4.36 -4.00
C ARG A 105 10.54 3.03 -4.44
N GLU A 106 11.03 2.44 -5.53
CA GLU A 106 10.57 1.14 -6.02
C GLU A 106 10.77 0.03 -4.97
N LYS A 107 11.93 0.00 -4.30
CA LYS A 107 12.18 -0.94 -3.20
C LYS A 107 11.26 -0.71 -2.00
N ILE A 108 11.02 0.54 -1.63
CA ILE A 108 10.11 0.89 -0.53
C ILE A 108 8.70 0.41 -0.84
N TYR A 109 8.18 0.71 -2.04
CA TYR A 109 6.85 0.25 -2.45
C TYR A 109 6.74 -1.27 -2.53
N ALA A 110 7.78 -1.97 -2.98
CA ALA A 110 7.81 -3.43 -3.01
C ALA A 110 7.72 -4.03 -1.59
N LYS A 111 8.48 -3.49 -0.63
CA LYS A 111 8.43 -3.90 0.78
C LYS A 111 7.06 -3.63 1.41
N ASP A 112 6.51 -2.44 1.17
CA ASP A 112 5.19 -2.07 1.65
C ASP A 112 4.10 -2.98 1.09
N LEU A 113 4.19 -3.35 -0.19
CA LEU A 113 3.25 -4.26 -0.83
C LEU A 113 3.31 -5.66 -0.21
N GLU A 114 4.52 -6.19 0.01
CA GLU A 114 4.73 -7.48 0.67
C GLU A 114 4.16 -7.48 2.09
N GLN A 115 4.40 -6.42 2.85
CA GLN A 115 3.86 -6.28 4.20
C GLN A 115 2.33 -6.23 4.20
N VAL A 116 1.73 -5.42 3.32
CA VAL A 116 0.27 -5.35 3.20
C VAL A 116 -0.33 -6.70 2.80
N ASP A 117 0.34 -7.46 1.93
CA ASP A 117 -0.11 -8.80 1.54
C ASP A 117 -0.07 -9.81 2.70
N LYS A 118 0.97 -9.76 3.55
CA LYS A 118 1.02 -10.55 4.79
C LYS A 118 -0.12 -10.17 5.73
N GLU A 119 -0.34 -8.87 5.95
CA GLU A 119 -1.42 -8.39 6.82
C GLU A 119 -2.81 -8.82 6.31
N ILE A 120 -3.04 -8.76 4.99
CA ILE A 120 -4.27 -9.25 4.36
C ILE A 120 -4.45 -10.75 4.59
N ALA A 121 -3.39 -11.55 4.41
CA ALA A 121 -3.44 -12.99 4.61
C ALA A 121 -3.80 -13.34 6.06
N THR A 122 -3.15 -12.70 7.04
CA THR A 122 -3.45 -12.88 8.47
C THR A 122 -4.88 -12.47 8.81
N THR A 123 -5.35 -11.30 8.37
CA THR A 123 -6.74 -10.87 8.63
C THR A 123 -7.77 -11.81 8.00
N ARG A 124 -7.49 -12.38 6.81
CA ARG A 124 -8.37 -13.40 6.21
C ARG A 124 -8.43 -14.68 7.05
N GLN A 125 -7.30 -15.14 7.58
CA GLN A 125 -7.27 -16.30 8.48
C GLN A 125 -8.06 -16.02 9.78
N ASN A 126 -7.91 -14.83 10.37
CA ASN A 126 -8.69 -14.42 11.55
C ASN A 126 -10.21 -14.47 11.26
N LEU A 127 -10.63 -13.91 10.13
CA LEU A 127 -12.04 -13.93 9.71
C LEU A 127 -12.59 -15.34 9.51
N GLN A 128 -11.78 -16.26 8.97
CA GLN A 128 -12.15 -17.67 8.83
C GLN A 128 -12.32 -18.33 10.20
N GLY A 129 -11.36 -18.13 11.12
CA GLY A 129 -11.44 -18.65 12.50
C GLY A 129 -12.68 -18.14 13.25
N MET A 130 -12.96 -16.84 13.18
CA MET A 130 -14.17 -16.26 13.77
C MET A 130 -15.45 -16.80 13.15
N THR A 131 -15.46 -17.04 11.84
CA THR A 131 -16.61 -17.65 11.16
C THR A 131 -16.84 -19.09 11.61
N ALA A 132 -15.77 -19.86 11.84
CA ALA A 132 -15.88 -21.21 12.39
C ALA A 132 -16.44 -21.20 13.82
N LEU A 133 -15.97 -20.30 14.68
CA LEU A 133 -16.48 -20.13 16.04
C LEU A 133 -17.99 -19.83 16.06
N LEU A 134 -18.45 -18.90 15.22
CA LEU A 134 -19.88 -18.57 15.10
C LEU A 134 -20.72 -19.76 14.60
N LYS A 135 -20.19 -20.59 13.69
CA LYS A 135 -20.89 -21.80 13.22
C LYS A 135 -21.00 -22.86 14.33
N MET A 136 -19.97 -23.02 15.15
CA MET A 136 -19.99 -23.96 16.27
C MET A 136 -21.00 -23.55 17.34
N SER A 137 -21.08 -22.27 17.68
CA SER A 137 -22.06 -21.78 18.66
C SER A 137 -23.51 -21.96 18.17
N GLN A 138 -23.77 -21.78 16.87
CA GLN A 138 -25.08 -22.02 16.26
C GLN A 138 -25.50 -23.50 16.27
N LYS A 139 -24.54 -24.43 16.14
CA LYS A 139 -24.82 -25.87 16.19
C LYS A 139 -25.12 -26.35 17.62
N GLN A 140 -24.49 -25.76 18.63
CA GLN A 140 -24.75 -26.08 20.03
C GLN A 140 -26.12 -25.58 20.49
N GLY A 141 -26.54 -24.37 20.09
CA GLY A 141 -27.85 -23.83 20.41
C GLY A 141 -29.05 -24.51 19.71
N LYS A 142 -28.83 -25.44 18.77
CA LYS A 142 -29.88 -26.27 18.15
C LYS A 142 -30.04 -27.65 18.77
N LYS A 143 -29.16 -28.03 19.71
CA LYS A 143 -29.16 -29.34 20.39
C LYS A 143 -29.65 -29.26 21.85
N SER A 144 -30.11 -28.10 22.28
CA SER A 144 -30.79 -27.85 23.57
C SER A 144 -32.23 -27.44 23.30
#